data_AF-A0A5C8JXB6-F1
#
_entry.id   AF-A0A5C8JXB6-F1
#
_cell.length_a   1.000
_cell.length_b   1.000
_cell.length_c   1.000
_cell.angle_alpha   90.00
_cell.angle_beta   90.00
_cell.angle_gamma   90.00
#
_symmetry.space_group_name_H-M   'P 1'
#
loop_
_entity.id
_entity.type
_entity.pdbx_description
1 polymer ?
#
loop_
_entity_poly.entity_id
_entity_poly.type
_entity_poly.pdbx_seq_one_letter_code
_entity_poly.pdbx_strand_id
1 'polypeptide(L)'
;MTTDFVPQLRHRQAAWQGFDRITEVQASPDPDVRWWQTDYRSRCGTGCCYAGQVALAAGGQWLVHIRDRQMSIDGTPVTKAGSWSVPYSIWQYMLATDNDPAHLVRHVRGKRVIHVSHRAAHLIGIDPDAEHHDDGGLFESDNTREDLEKLITKQVGPRP
;
A
#
# COMPACT_ATOMS: atom_id res chain seq x y z
N MET A 1 15.32 17.40 -24.47
CA MET A 1 14.02 16.85 -24.08
C MET A 1 14.14 15.32 -24.04
N THR A 2 14.49 14.68 -22.92
CA THR A 2 14.47 13.19 -22.81
C THR A 2 14.65 12.61 -21.40
N THR A 3 14.82 13.40 -20.33
CA THR A 3 15.07 12.87 -18.98
C THR A 3 13.81 12.54 -18.17
N ASP A 4 12.66 13.15 -18.49
CA ASP A 4 11.42 12.99 -17.70
C ASP A 4 10.58 11.76 -18.08
N PHE A 5 10.91 11.08 -19.19
CA PHE A 5 10.14 9.92 -19.69
C PHE A 5 10.36 8.64 -18.87
N VAL A 6 11.55 8.46 -18.29
CA VAL A 6 11.93 7.22 -17.60
C VAL A 6 11.29 7.10 -16.21
N PRO A 7 11.24 8.18 -15.38
CA PRO A 7 10.54 8.12 -14.08
C PRO A 7 9.04 7.84 -14.24
N GLN A 8 8.37 8.52 -15.17
CA GLN A 8 6.93 8.34 -15.41
C GLN A 8 6.58 6.91 -15.86
N LEU A 9 7.42 6.28 -16.70
CA LEU A 9 7.21 4.90 -17.12
C LEU A 9 7.34 3.91 -15.95
N ARG A 10 8.32 4.11 -15.06
CA ARG A 10 8.52 3.26 -13.87
C ARG A 10 7.35 3.38 -12.89
N HIS A 11 6.87 4.60 -12.64
CA HIS A 11 5.70 4.85 -11.80
C HIS A 11 4.44 4.16 -12.37
N ARG A 12 4.21 4.29 -13.68
CA ARG A 12 3.14 3.57 -14.37
C ARG A 12 3.26 2.05 -14.24
N GLN A 13 4.45 1.50 -14.49
CA GLN A 13 4.68 0.06 -14.35
C GLN A 13 4.40 -0.42 -12.92
N ALA A 14 4.87 0.32 -11.90
CA ALA A 14 4.62 -0.02 -10.50
C ALA A 14 3.12 -0.02 -10.15
N ALA A 15 2.37 1.00 -10.62
CA ALA A 15 0.93 1.08 -10.39
C ALA A 15 0.18 -0.10 -11.01
N TRP A 16 0.43 -0.39 -12.29
CA TRP A 16 -0.25 -1.47 -13.01
C TRP A 16 0.17 -2.86 -12.53
N GLN A 17 1.42 -3.05 -12.08
CA GLN A 17 1.83 -4.29 -11.41
C GLN A 17 1.11 -4.50 -10.07
N GLY A 18 0.91 -3.43 -9.29
CA GLY A 18 0.09 -3.49 -8.08
C GLY A 18 -1.36 -3.86 -8.38
N PHE A 19 -1.92 -3.32 -9.46
CA PHE A 19 -3.26 -3.64 -9.95
C PHE A 19 -3.38 -5.10 -10.38
N ASP A 20 -2.45 -5.60 -11.18
CA ASP A 20 -2.48 -6.99 -11.63
C ASP A 20 -2.40 -7.95 -10.43
N ARG A 21 -1.47 -7.70 -9.50
CA ARG A 21 -1.33 -8.52 -8.29
C ARG A 21 -2.59 -8.55 -7.44
N ILE A 22 -3.21 -7.39 -7.23
CA ILE A 22 -4.42 -7.36 -6.42
C ILE A 22 -5.58 -8.00 -7.18
N THR A 23 -5.65 -7.91 -8.51
CA THR A 23 -6.79 -8.39 -9.32
C THR A 23 -6.65 -9.80 -9.90
N GLU A 24 -5.46 -10.42 -9.91
CA GLU A 24 -5.24 -11.83 -10.30
C GLU A 24 -6.11 -12.78 -9.45
N VAL A 25 -6.32 -12.41 -8.20
CA VAL A 25 -7.35 -12.92 -7.29
C VAL A 25 -8.72 -13.12 -7.95
N GLN A 26 -9.19 -12.17 -8.76
CA GLN A 26 -10.53 -12.16 -9.34
C GLN A 26 -10.72 -13.24 -10.41
N ALA A 27 -9.62 -13.71 -11.02
CA ALA A 27 -9.64 -14.82 -11.96
C ALA A 27 -9.73 -16.19 -11.25
N SER A 28 -9.70 -16.21 -9.91
CA SER A 28 -9.95 -17.42 -9.14
C SER A 28 -11.38 -17.91 -9.38
N PRO A 29 -11.58 -19.20 -9.72
CA PRO A 29 -12.91 -19.79 -9.85
C PRO A 29 -13.65 -19.90 -8.49
N ASP A 30 -12.99 -19.58 -7.39
CA ASP A 30 -13.55 -19.58 -6.05
C ASP A 30 -14.41 -18.31 -5.81
N PRO A 31 -15.75 -18.44 -5.62
CA PRO A 31 -16.63 -17.30 -5.39
C PRO A 31 -16.33 -16.56 -4.07
N ASP A 32 -15.62 -17.19 -3.13
CA ASP A 32 -15.14 -16.55 -1.91
C ASP A 32 -13.86 -15.73 -2.13
N VAL A 33 -13.24 -15.81 -3.31
CA VAL A 33 -11.99 -15.12 -3.69
C VAL A 33 -12.29 -13.96 -4.65
N ARG A 34 -13.56 -13.52 -4.75
CA ARG A 34 -13.90 -12.29 -5.48
C ARG A 34 -13.13 -11.10 -4.91
N TRP A 35 -12.72 -10.23 -5.82
CA TRP A 35 -11.94 -9.06 -5.48
C TRP A 35 -12.85 -7.95 -4.94
N TRP A 36 -12.61 -7.55 -3.69
CA TRP A 36 -13.09 -6.33 -3.05
C TRP A 36 -12.00 -5.86 -2.10
N GLN A 37 -11.59 -4.59 -2.19
CA GLN A 37 -10.49 -4.08 -1.38
C GLN A 37 -10.77 -4.20 0.13
N THR A 38 -12.02 -4.09 0.57
CA THR A 38 -12.42 -4.29 1.99
C THR A 38 -12.30 -5.75 2.44
N ASP A 39 -12.68 -6.71 1.59
CA ASP A 39 -12.51 -8.14 1.91
C ASP A 39 -11.03 -8.50 2.01
N TYR A 40 -10.22 -7.96 1.10
CA TYR A 40 -8.78 -8.13 1.15
C TYR A 40 -8.18 -7.48 2.40
N ARG A 41 -8.70 -6.35 2.88
CA ARG A 41 -8.16 -5.63 4.05
C ARG A 41 -8.22 -6.49 5.31
N SER A 42 -9.23 -7.34 5.38
CA SER A 42 -9.42 -8.30 6.48
C SER A 42 -8.74 -9.66 6.24
N ARG A 43 -8.51 -10.05 4.99
CA ARG A 43 -7.98 -11.39 4.61
C ARG A 43 -6.48 -11.43 4.27
N CYS A 44 -5.86 -10.34 3.81
CA CYS A 44 -4.43 -10.32 3.46
C CYS A 44 -3.49 -10.22 4.67
N GLY A 45 -4.03 -10.22 5.90
CA GLY A 45 -3.27 -10.27 7.14
C GLY A 45 -2.33 -9.08 7.38
N THR A 46 -2.34 -8.05 6.52
CA THR A 46 -1.50 -6.84 6.56
C THR A 46 -2.21 -5.72 5.81
N GLY A 47 -2.07 -4.46 6.22
CA GLY A 47 -3.01 -3.40 5.84
C GLY A 47 -2.85 -2.73 4.50
N CYS A 48 -3.97 -2.41 3.85
CA CYS A 48 -4.11 -1.64 2.61
C CYS A 48 -3.78 -2.45 1.35
N CYS A 49 -4.79 -2.95 0.68
CA CYS A 49 -4.67 -4.07 -0.25
C CYS A 49 -4.09 -3.68 -1.60
N TYR A 50 -4.35 -2.47 -2.10
CA TYR A 50 -3.68 -1.99 -3.32
C TYR A 50 -2.33 -1.35 -2.99
N ALA A 51 -2.31 -0.39 -2.05
CA ALA A 51 -1.07 0.25 -1.59
C ALA A 51 -0.02 -0.77 -1.13
N GLY A 52 -0.45 -1.80 -0.40
CA GLY A 52 0.38 -2.91 0.04
C GLY A 52 0.93 -3.73 -1.11
N GLN A 53 0.14 -4.02 -2.14
CA GLN A 53 0.63 -4.75 -3.32
C GLN A 53 1.65 -3.94 -4.12
N VAL A 54 1.42 -2.62 -4.27
CA VAL A 54 2.41 -1.71 -4.86
C VAL A 54 3.71 -1.71 -4.04
N ALA A 55 3.61 -1.56 -2.72
CA ALA A 55 4.78 -1.48 -1.86
C ALA A 55 5.54 -2.83 -1.76
N LEU A 56 4.82 -3.95 -1.70
CA LEU A 56 5.39 -5.31 -1.72
C LEU A 56 6.07 -5.61 -3.06
N ALA A 57 5.49 -5.16 -4.17
CA ALA A 57 6.09 -5.29 -5.50
C ALA A 57 7.47 -4.61 -5.58
N ALA A 58 7.65 -3.52 -4.83
CA ALA A 58 8.91 -2.81 -4.70
C ALA A 58 9.84 -3.35 -3.59
N GLY A 59 9.56 -4.53 -3.04
CA GLY A 59 10.38 -5.15 -1.99
C GLY A 59 10.10 -4.64 -0.57
N GLY A 60 8.98 -3.93 -0.36
CA GLY A 60 8.55 -3.47 0.96
C GLY A 60 8.38 -4.61 1.96
N GLN A 61 8.64 -4.31 3.23
CA GLN A 61 8.48 -5.26 4.33
C GLN A 61 7.55 -4.67 5.38
N TRP A 62 6.57 -5.46 5.82
CA TRP A 62 5.65 -5.06 6.89
C TRP A 62 6.37 -4.91 8.22
N LEU A 63 5.97 -3.91 9.01
CA LEU A 63 6.45 -3.75 10.38
C LEU A 63 5.94 -4.89 11.28
N VAL A 64 4.66 -5.24 11.11
CA VAL A 64 3.98 -6.22 11.95
C VAL A 64 3.85 -7.56 11.23
N HIS A 65 3.97 -8.62 12.00
CA HIS A 65 3.57 -9.96 11.59
C HIS A 65 2.25 -10.31 12.28
N ILE A 66 1.25 -10.75 11.51
CA ILE A 66 -0.07 -11.14 12.01
C ILE A 66 -0.24 -12.64 11.85
N ARG A 67 -0.48 -13.33 12.96
CA ARG A 67 -0.75 -14.77 13.00
C ARG A 67 -1.86 -15.03 14.01
N ASP A 68 -2.84 -15.85 13.64
CA ASP A 68 -3.97 -16.22 14.53
C ASP A 68 -4.66 -14.99 15.17
N ARG A 69 -4.81 -13.92 14.38
CA ARG A 69 -5.35 -12.60 14.78
C ARG A 69 -4.53 -11.84 15.84
N GLN A 70 -3.31 -12.29 16.14
CA GLN A 70 -2.38 -11.60 17.01
C GLN A 70 -1.32 -10.86 16.19
N MET A 71 -1.07 -9.60 16.54
CA MET A 71 -0.03 -8.78 15.93
C MET A 71 1.25 -8.84 16.77
N SER A 72 2.39 -8.96 16.10
CA SER A 72 3.71 -8.96 16.74
C SER A 72 4.72 -8.15 15.91
N ILE A 73 5.73 -7.60 16.59
CA ILE A 73 6.90 -6.97 15.97
C ILE A 73 8.12 -7.64 16.61
N ASP A 74 8.97 -8.26 15.78
CA ASP A 74 10.12 -9.07 16.22
C ASP A 74 9.75 -10.11 17.29
N GLY A 75 8.64 -10.82 17.09
CA GLY A 75 8.14 -11.83 18.04
C GLY A 75 7.52 -11.27 19.33
N THR A 76 7.56 -9.95 19.55
CA THR A 76 6.95 -9.31 20.71
C THR A 76 5.54 -8.84 20.38
N PRO A 77 4.50 -9.26 21.13
CA PRO A 77 3.13 -8.84 20.89
C PRO A 77 2.96 -7.32 20.84
N VAL A 78 2.10 -6.86 19.95
CA VAL A 78 1.67 -5.46 19.90
C VAL A 78 0.61 -5.27 20.97
N THR A 79 0.95 -4.48 22.00
CA THR A 79 -0.02 -4.08 23.02
C THR A 79 -0.95 -3.00 22.47
N LYS A 80 -2.10 -2.78 23.14
CA LYS A 80 -2.99 -1.66 22.81
C LYS A 80 -2.22 -0.34 22.77
N ALA A 81 -1.45 -0.02 23.80
CA ALA A 81 -0.60 1.17 23.85
C ALA A 81 0.40 1.24 22.68
N GLY A 82 1.02 0.11 22.32
CA GLY A 82 1.90 0.03 21.16
C GLY A 82 1.20 0.38 19.84
N SER A 83 -0.06 -0.06 19.68
CA SER A 83 -0.86 0.25 18.49
C SER A 83 -1.22 1.74 18.33
N TRP A 84 -1.18 2.51 19.42
CA TRP A 84 -1.45 3.96 19.42
C TRP A 84 -0.17 4.81 19.34
N SER A 85 1.00 4.19 19.20
CA SER A 85 2.28 4.92 19.06
C SER A 85 2.44 5.65 17.71
N VAL A 86 1.48 5.47 16.81
CA VAL A 86 1.43 6.03 15.47
C VAL A 86 0.01 6.56 15.17
N PRO A 87 -0.15 7.56 14.28
CA PRO A 87 -1.46 8.16 13.98
C PRO A 87 -2.48 7.20 13.35
N TYR A 88 -1.99 6.20 12.62
CA TYR A 88 -2.80 5.20 11.92
C TYR A 88 -2.63 3.84 12.57
N SER A 89 -3.45 2.87 12.17
CA SER A 89 -3.32 1.52 12.69
C SER A 89 -1.93 0.96 12.40
N ILE A 90 -1.25 0.41 13.42
CA ILE A 90 0.13 -0.08 13.31
C ILE A 90 0.35 -1.14 12.23
N TRP A 91 -0.70 -1.88 11.87
CA TRP A 91 -0.68 -2.86 10.78
C TRP A 91 -0.67 -2.25 9.37
N GLN A 92 -0.76 -0.92 9.26
CA GLN A 92 -0.64 -0.15 8.00
C GLN A 92 0.78 0.39 7.80
N TYR A 93 1.74 0.03 8.66
CA TYR A 93 3.11 0.51 8.57
C TYR A 93 4.06 -0.54 8.03
N MET A 94 5.00 -0.08 7.20
CA MET A 94 6.11 -0.86 6.68
C MET A 94 7.45 -0.35 7.22
N LEU A 95 8.48 -1.20 7.20
CA LEU A 95 9.86 -0.79 7.44
C LEU A 95 10.29 0.20 6.35
N ALA A 96 10.73 1.39 6.75
CA ALA A 96 11.21 2.43 5.85
C ALA A 96 12.55 2.06 5.21
N THR A 97 12.81 2.63 4.03
CA THR A 97 14.05 2.57 3.26
C THR A 97 14.58 3.99 3.06
N ASP A 98 15.78 4.11 2.49
CA ASP A 98 16.38 5.43 2.21
C ASP A 98 15.73 6.17 1.03
N ASN A 99 14.93 5.46 0.22
CA ASN A 99 14.17 6.07 -0.87
C ASN A 99 12.84 6.67 -0.40
N ASP A 100 12.38 6.40 0.82
CA ASP A 100 11.12 6.98 1.28
C ASP A 100 11.27 8.47 1.64
N PRO A 101 10.21 9.27 1.48
CA PRO A 101 10.23 10.68 1.88
C PRO A 101 10.53 10.82 3.38
N ALA A 102 11.66 11.46 3.71
CA ALA A 102 12.19 11.49 5.08
C ALA A 102 11.23 12.12 6.10
N HIS A 103 10.44 13.11 5.70
CA HIS A 103 9.46 13.78 6.57
C HIS A 103 8.23 12.91 6.89
N LEU A 104 8.00 11.86 6.11
CA LEU A 104 6.92 10.89 6.32
C LEU A 104 7.37 9.65 7.11
N VAL A 105 8.68 9.52 7.35
CA VAL A 105 9.26 8.43 8.14
C VAL A 105 9.08 8.70 9.64
N ARG A 106 8.61 7.68 10.36
CA ARG A 106 8.41 7.68 11.80
C ARG A 106 9.27 6.60 12.46
N HIS A 107 9.28 6.57 13.79
CA HIS A 107 9.98 5.54 14.56
C HIS A 107 9.02 4.75 15.44
N VAL A 108 9.07 3.42 15.34
CA VAL A 108 8.32 2.50 16.19
C VAL A 108 9.27 1.42 16.70
N ARG A 109 9.39 1.30 18.04
CA ARG A 109 10.32 0.34 18.69
C ARG A 109 11.75 0.42 18.11
N GLY A 110 12.24 1.63 17.86
CA GLY A 110 13.58 1.87 17.29
C GLY A 110 13.71 1.61 15.79
N LYS A 111 12.65 1.16 15.10
CA LYS A 111 12.65 0.95 13.64
C LYS A 111 12.11 2.17 12.91
N ARG A 112 12.73 2.53 11.78
CA ARG A 112 12.17 3.51 10.83
C ARG A 112 11.00 2.90 10.09
N VAL A 113 9.87 3.59 10.06
CA VAL A 113 8.63 3.08 9.46
C VAL A 113 7.93 4.15 8.63
N ILE A 114 7.19 3.72 7.62
CA ILE A 114 6.36 4.58 6.78
C ILE A 114 4.97 3.97 6.64
N HIS A 115 3.96 4.83 6.58
CA HIS A 115 2.60 4.39 6.28
C HIS A 115 2.53 3.87 4.84
N VAL A 116 1.90 2.72 4.64
CA VAL A 116 1.87 2.02 3.35
C VAL A 116 1.33 2.88 2.21
N SER A 117 0.28 3.65 2.43
CA SER A 117 -0.30 4.51 1.37
C SER A 117 0.67 5.61 0.95
N HIS A 118 1.44 6.19 1.89
CA HIS A 118 2.45 7.20 1.55
C HIS A 118 3.58 6.59 0.71
N ARG A 119 4.05 5.39 1.09
CA ARG A 119 5.04 4.67 0.29
C ARG A 119 4.49 4.35 -1.10
N ALA A 120 3.26 3.84 -1.19
CA ALA A 120 2.65 3.49 -2.45
C ALA A 120 2.50 4.71 -3.37
N ALA A 121 1.98 5.83 -2.85
CA ALA A 121 1.88 7.10 -3.56
C ALA A 121 3.24 7.53 -4.14
N HIS A 122 4.28 7.55 -3.29
CA HIS A 122 5.63 7.87 -3.71
C HIS A 122 6.14 6.95 -4.84
N LEU A 123 5.92 5.64 -4.72
CA LEU A 123 6.34 4.65 -5.72
C LEU A 123 5.65 4.82 -7.07
N ILE A 124 4.42 5.32 -7.09
CA ILE A 124 3.63 5.53 -8.32
C ILE A 124 3.60 7.00 -8.76
N GLY A 125 4.44 7.84 -8.18
CA GLY A 125 4.64 9.22 -8.63
C GLY A 125 3.48 10.15 -8.28
N ILE A 126 2.66 9.80 -7.28
CA ILE A 126 1.63 10.66 -6.70
C ILE A 126 2.22 11.34 -5.46
N ASP A 127 1.79 12.57 -5.19
CA ASP A 127 2.17 13.29 -3.98
C ASP A 127 1.74 12.49 -2.73
N PRO A 128 2.67 11.99 -1.91
CA PRO A 128 2.36 11.22 -0.72
C PRO A 128 1.84 12.07 0.46
N ASP A 129 1.95 13.40 0.37
CA ASP A 129 1.41 14.35 1.35
C ASP A 129 -0.03 14.80 1.03
N ALA A 130 -0.49 14.52 -0.19
CA ALA A 130 -1.88 14.76 -0.59
C ALA A 130 -2.81 14.07 0.42
N GLU A 131 -3.80 14.81 0.95
CA GLU A 131 -4.76 14.22 1.88
C GLU A 131 -5.45 13.01 1.24
N HIS A 132 -6.01 12.08 2.02
CA HIS A 132 -6.74 10.89 1.49
C HIS A 132 -7.92 11.24 0.56
N HIS A 133 -8.26 12.53 0.42
CA HIS A 133 -9.23 13.03 -0.55
C HIS A 133 -8.57 13.55 -1.84
N ASP A 134 -7.30 13.94 -1.79
CA ASP A 134 -6.51 14.51 -2.88
C ASP A 134 -5.80 13.43 -3.73
N ASP A 135 -5.60 12.21 -3.19
CA ASP A 135 -5.28 11.01 -3.99
C ASP A 135 -6.48 10.49 -4.80
N GLY A 136 -7.59 11.25 -4.82
CA GLY A 136 -8.83 10.91 -5.49
C GLY A 136 -9.49 9.63 -4.97
N GLY A 137 -9.14 9.17 -3.77
CA GLY A 137 -9.62 7.93 -3.17
C GLY A 137 -8.90 6.68 -3.66
N LEU A 138 -7.70 6.78 -4.26
CA LEU A 138 -6.99 5.64 -4.87
C LEU A 138 -6.71 4.50 -3.87
N PHE A 139 -6.46 4.85 -2.61
CA PHE A 139 -6.19 3.86 -1.56
C PHE A 139 -7.40 3.54 -0.67
N GLU A 140 -8.59 4.02 -1.05
CA GLU A 140 -9.82 3.76 -0.30
C GLU A 140 -10.27 2.31 -0.39
N SER A 141 -10.83 1.80 0.71
CA SER A 141 -11.09 0.36 0.83
C SER A 141 -12.33 -0.13 0.10
N ASP A 142 -13.18 0.76 -0.39
CA ASP A 142 -14.42 0.45 -1.10
C ASP A 142 -14.26 0.46 -2.63
N ASN A 143 -13.06 0.73 -3.14
CA ASN A 143 -12.80 0.69 -4.58
C ASN A 143 -13.15 -0.68 -5.19
N THR A 144 -13.95 -0.65 -6.25
CA THR A 144 -14.18 -1.79 -7.17
C THR A 144 -13.01 -1.95 -8.15
N ARG A 145 -12.98 -3.06 -8.92
CA ARG A 145 -11.87 -3.34 -9.85
C ARG A 145 -11.87 -2.26 -10.92
N GLU A 146 -13.07 -1.94 -11.39
CA GLU A 146 -13.30 -0.87 -12.35
C GLU A 146 -12.93 0.51 -11.77
N ASP A 147 -13.22 0.78 -10.50
CA ASP A 147 -12.83 2.06 -9.87
C ASP A 147 -11.32 2.20 -9.81
N LEU A 148 -10.62 1.16 -9.35
CA LEU A 148 -9.18 1.18 -9.25
C LEU A 148 -8.52 1.35 -10.63
N GLU A 149 -9.02 0.66 -11.66
CA GLU A 149 -8.54 0.80 -13.04
C GLU A 149 -8.73 2.24 -13.56
N LYS A 150 -9.90 2.84 -13.32
CA LYS A 150 -10.19 4.24 -13.69
C LYS A 150 -9.29 5.23 -12.94
N LEU A 151 -9.11 5.04 -11.63
CA LEU A 151 -8.31 5.91 -10.79
C LEU A 151 -6.83 5.86 -11.16
N ILE A 152 -6.27 4.67 -11.38
CA ILE A 152 -4.88 4.50 -11.86
C ILE A 152 -4.71 5.16 -13.23
N THR A 153 -5.63 4.91 -14.16
CA THR A 153 -5.58 5.52 -15.50
C THR A 153 -5.61 7.04 -15.43
N LYS A 154 -6.46 7.61 -14.56
CA LYS A 154 -6.59 9.06 -14.37
C LYS A 154 -5.35 9.69 -13.76
N GLN A 155 -4.74 9.05 -12.76
CA GLN A 155 -3.70 9.66 -11.94
C GLN A 155 -2.28 9.35 -12.43
N VAL A 156 -2.05 8.14 -12.92
CA VAL A 156 -0.73 7.64 -13.29
C VAL A 156 -0.62 7.46 -14.81
N GLY A 157 -1.75 7.23 -15.49
CA GLY A 157 -1.83 7.04 -16.94
C GLY A 157 -2.22 5.61 -17.35
N PRO A 158 -2.52 5.40 -18.64
CA PRO A 158 -2.99 4.10 -19.11
C PRO A 158 -1.94 3.01 -18.96
N ARG A 159 -2.41 1.77 -19.01
CA ARG A 159 -1.56 0.57 -18.96
C ARG A 159 -0.46 0.66 -20.03
N PRO A 160 0.82 0.42 -19.67
CA PRO A 160 1.94 0.47 -20.61
C PRO A 160 1.95 -0.69 -21.60
#